data_AF-I4N4W5-F1
#
_entry.id   AF-I4N4W5-F1
#
_cell.length_a   1.000
_cell.length_b   1.000
_cell.length_c   1.000
_cell.angle_alpha   90.00
_cell.angle_beta   90.00
_cell.angle_gamma   90.00
#
_symmetry.space_group_name_H-M   'P 1'
#
loop_
_entity.id
_entity.type
_entity.pdbx_description
1 polymer ?
#
loop_
_entity_poly.entity_id
_entity_poly.type
_entity_poly.pdbx_seq_one_letter_code
_entity_poly.pdbx_strand_id
1 'polypeptide(L)'
;MSFDIPSTHTQPFGPRDRDNLPLFTVRQGLHPDDALLHASLLLGYAGAIAYEVADSDATGDKLLARAIMPLIESAKALVDACPPA
;
A
#
# COMPACT_ATOMS: atom_id res chain seq x y z
N MET A 1 10.01 31.57 -10.79
CA MET A 1 10.68 30.58 -9.92
C MET A 1 9.69 29.45 -9.74
N SER A 2 9.89 28.30 -10.40
CA SER A 2 9.06 27.11 -10.13
C SER A 2 9.55 26.52 -8.82
N PHE A 3 8.68 26.46 -7.82
CA PHE A 3 8.91 25.65 -6.65
C PHE A 3 8.54 24.22 -7.05
N ASP A 4 9.52 23.33 -7.12
CA ASP A 4 9.26 21.90 -7.21
C ASP A 4 8.57 21.50 -5.90
N ILE A 5 7.25 21.37 -5.96
CA ILE A 5 6.47 20.87 -4.83
C ILE A 5 6.82 19.38 -4.72
N PRO A 6 7.30 18.91 -3.55
CA PRO A 6 7.61 17.50 -3.37
C PRO A 6 6.35 16.70 -3.68
N SER A 7 6.50 15.71 -4.55
CA SER A 7 5.39 14.87 -5.00
C SER A 7 5.86 13.44 -5.17
N THR A 8 4.91 12.51 -5.14
CA THR A 8 5.21 11.10 -5.31
C THR A 8 5.82 10.83 -6.68
N HIS A 9 6.75 9.89 -6.75
CA HIS A 9 7.23 9.33 -8.02
C HIS A 9 6.45 8.06 -8.40
N THR A 10 6.65 7.61 -9.64
CA THR A 10 6.07 6.35 -10.11
C THR A 10 6.77 5.19 -9.41
N GLN A 11 6.04 4.43 -8.61
CA GLN A 11 6.55 3.28 -7.86
C GLN A 11 5.76 2.02 -8.20
N PRO A 12 6.31 1.11 -9.04
CA PRO A 12 5.69 -0.16 -9.34
C PRO A 12 5.69 -1.11 -8.13
N PHE A 13 4.63 -1.91 -7.96
CA PHE A 13 4.50 -2.85 -6.84
C PHE A 13 3.55 -4.02 -7.14
N GLY A 14 3.53 -4.99 -6.23
CA GLY A 14 2.63 -6.14 -6.26
C GLY A 14 3.07 -7.25 -7.22
N PRO A 15 2.14 -8.18 -7.55
CA PRO A 15 2.41 -9.31 -8.43
C PRO A 15 2.79 -8.85 -9.83
N ARG A 16 3.47 -9.73 -10.57
CA ARG A 16 3.86 -9.48 -11.95
C ARG A 16 2.93 -10.22 -12.91
N ASP A 17 2.70 -9.61 -14.07
CA ASP A 17 1.91 -10.21 -15.15
C ASP A 17 2.70 -11.28 -15.94
N ARG A 18 2.12 -11.74 -17.06
CA ARG A 18 2.75 -12.73 -17.94
C ARG A 18 4.01 -12.22 -18.65
N ASP A 19 4.13 -10.91 -18.81
CA ASP A 19 5.27 -10.23 -19.42
C ASP A 19 6.28 -9.73 -18.37
N ASN A 20 6.13 -10.18 -17.12
CA ASN A 20 6.98 -9.86 -15.97
C ASN A 20 6.96 -8.37 -15.58
N LEU A 21 5.87 -7.66 -15.91
CA LEU A 21 5.62 -6.27 -15.51
C LEU A 21 4.80 -6.22 -14.21
N PRO A 22 5.11 -5.32 -13.26
CA PRO A 22 4.28 -5.13 -12.07
C PRO A 22 2.84 -4.75 -12.44
N LEU A 23 1.86 -5.40 -11.80
CA LEU A 23 0.44 -5.15 -12.08
C LEU A 23 -0.04 -3.77 -11.60
N PHE A 24 0.63 -3.20 -10.60
CA PHE A 24 0.23 -1.95 -9.97
C PHE A 24 1.38 -0.96 -9.94
N THR A 25 1.03 0.32 -9.94
CA THR A 25 1.98 1.41 -9.72
C THR A 25 1.33 2.52 -8.92
N VAL A 26 2.12 3.13 -8.03
CA VAL A 26 1.74 4.43 -7.46
C VAL A 26 1.78 5.46 -8.57
N ARG A 27 0.76 6.31 -8.61
CA ARG A 27 0.67 7.42 -9.55
C ARG A 27 1.61 8.53 -9.09
N GLN A 28 2.42 9.04 -10.02
CA GLN A 28 3.26 10.21 -9.76
C GLN A 28 2.43 11.49 -9.56
N GLY A 29 3.01 12.48 -8.88
CA GLY A 29 2.43 13.81 -8.71
C GLY A 29 1.40 13.93 -7.58
N LEU A 30 1.25 12.91 -6.73
CA LEU A 30 0.42 13.01 -5.52
C LEU A 30 1.15 13.82 -4.45
N HIS A 31 0.39 14.50 -3.61
CA HIS A 31 0.96 15.15 -2.43
C HIS A 31 1.48 14.08 -1.45
N PRO A 32 2.72 14.19 -0.92
CA PRO A 32 3.29 13.20 -0.03
C PRO A 32 2.45 12.95 1.22
N ASP A 33 1.88 14.01 1.81
CA ASP A 33 1.03 13.86 3.00
C ASP A 33 -0.23 13.05 2.72
N ASP A 34 -0.86 13.23 1.55
CA ASP A 34 -2.04 12.45 1.17
C ASP A 34 -1.67 10.97 0.95
N ALA A 35 -0.51 10.72 0.33
CA ALA A 35 -0.01 9.37 0.12
C ALA A 35 0.33 8.67 1.45
N LEU A 36 0.98 9.37 2.38
CA LEU A 36 1.31 8.85 3.71
C LEU A 36 0.08 8.66 4.59
N LEU A 37 -0.90 9.56 4.51
CA LEU A 37 -2.19 9.41 5.18
C LEU A 37 -2.91 8.14 4.69
N HIS A 38 -2.90 7.90 3.38
CA HIS A 38 -3.50 6.70 2.82
C HIS A 38 -2.71 5.43 3.17
N ALA A 39 -1.37 5.49 3.20
CA ALA A 39 -0.53 4.39 3.67
C ALA A 39 -0.87 4.01 5.12
N SER A 40 -1.04 5.01 5.99
CA SER A 40 -1.46 4.81 7.38
C SER A 40 -2.82 4.12 7.48
N LEU A 41 -3.79 4.52 6.65
CA LEU A 41 -5.12 3.91 6.60
C LEU A 41 -5.06 2.43 6.20
N LEU A 42 -4.29 2.10 5.16
CA LEU A 42 -4.09 0.73 4.69
C LEU A 42 -3.46 -0.17 5.76
N LEU A 43 -2.46 0.35 6.48
CA LEU A 43 -1.84 -0.36 7.62
C LEU A 43 -2.84 -0.54 8.78
N GLY A 44 -3.70 0.45 9.03
CA GLY A 44 -4.79 0.34 10.01
C GLY A 44 -5.76 -0.79 9.66
N TYR A 45 -6.16 -0.91 8.40
CA TYR A 45 -7.00 -2.03 7.94
C TYR A 45 -6.29 -3.38 8.06
N ALA A 46 -5.02 -3.45 7.67
CA ALA A 46 -4.22 -4.67 7.82
C ALA A 46 -4.14 -5.12 9.29
N GLY A 47 -3.95 -4.18 10.22
CA GLY A 47 -3.95 -4.45 11.66
C GLY A 47 -5.30 -4.91 12.19
N ALA A 48 -6.40 -4.27 11.78
CA ALA A 48 -7.75 -4.68 12.19
C ALA A 48 -8.08 -6.10 11.71
N ILE A 49 -7.79 -6.42 10.44
CA ILE A 49 -7.98 -7.77 9.89
C ILE A 49 -7.10 -8.78 10.62
N ALA A 50 -5.83 -8.45 10.89
CA ALA A 50 -4.95 -9.35 11.63
C ALA A 50 -5.48 -9.68 13.03
N TYR A 51 -6.06 -8.70 13.72
CA TYR A 51 -6.68 -8.90 15.03
C TYR A 51 -7.92 -9.79 14.94
N GLU A 52 -8.84 -9.50 14.02
CA GLU A 52 -10.06 -10.29 13.81
C GLU A 52 -9.76 -11.75 13.43
N VAL A 53 -8.78 -11.97 12.54
CA VAL A 53 -8.36 -13.32 12.14
C VAL A 53 -7.69 -14.07 13.28
N ALA A 54 -6.90 -13.38 14.11
CA ALA A 54 -6.22 -14.01 15.24
C ALA A 54 -7.19 -14.44 16.35
N ASP A 55 -8.31 -13.73 16.52
CA ASP A 55 -9.33 -14.00 17.54
C ASP A 55 -10.35 -15.08 17.11
N SER A 56 -10.36 -15.46 15.83
CA SER A 56 -11.37 -16.36 15.28
C SER A 56 -10.86 -17.74 14.90
N ASP A 57 -11.59 -18.78 15.33
CA ASP A 57 -11.38 -20.18 14.93
C ASP A 57 -12.10 -20.53 13.60
N ALA A 58 -12.79 -19.58 12.96
CA ALA A 58 -13.56 -19.86 11.76
C ALA A 58 -12.66 -20.01 10.52
N THR A 59 -12.95 -21.02 9.71
CA THR A 59 -12.18 -21.30 8.48
C THR A 59 -12.29 -20.19 7.43
N GLY A 60 -13.36 -19.37 7.49
CA GLY A 60 -13.57 -18.21 6.61
C GLY A 60 -12.56 -17.09 6.81
N ASP A 61 -12.01 -16.92 8.01
CA ASP A 61 -11.11 -15.81 8.34
C ASP A 61 -9.70 -16.01 7.77
N LYS A 62 -9.37 -17.26 7.42
CA LYS A 62 -8.17 -17.57 6.63
C LYS A 62 -8.21 -16.95 5.22
N LEU A 63 -9.40 -16.64 4.68
CA LEU A 63 -9.52 -15.90 3.42
C LEU A 63 -9.32 -14.40 3.62
N LEU A 64 -9.85 -13.83 4.71
CA LEU A 64 -9.64 -12.42 5.07
C LEU A 64 -8.16 -12.13 5.35
N ALA A 65 -7.44 -13.07 5.97
CA ALA A 65 -6.00 -12.98 6.20
C ALA A 65 -5.20 -12.70 4.91
N ARG A 66 -5.69 -13.15 3.74
CA ARG A 66 -5.02 -12.95 2.45
C ARG A 66 -5.05 -11.50 1.99
N ALA A 67 -5.95 -10.66 2.52
CA ALA A 67 -6.02 -9.24 2.19
C ALA A 67 -4.91 -8.42 2.89
N ILE A 68 -4.34 -8.93 3.99
CA ILE A 68 -3.30 -8.23 4.78
C ILE A 68 -2.07 -7.90 3.93
N MET A 69 -1.57 -8.88 3.16
CA MET A 69 -0.37 -8.68 2.35
C MET A 69 -0.54 -7.63 1.24
N PRO A 70 -1.58 -7.66 0.40
CA PRO A 70 -1.84 -6.60 -0.57
C PRO A 70 -1.98 -5.21 0.05
N LEU A 71 -2.57 -5.09 1.25
CA LEU A 71 -2.70 -3.82 1.96
C LEU A 71 -1.33 -3.29 2.40
N ILE A 72 -0.48 -4.15 2.98
CA ILE A 72 0.88 -3.80 3.39
C ILE A 72 1.75 -3.43 2.17
N GLU A 73 1.68 -4.21 1.09
CA GLU A 73 2.42 -3.93 -0.15
C GLU A 73 2.03 -2.57 -0.75
N SER A 74 0.72 -2.27 -0.75
CA SER A 74 0.20 -0.98 -1.24
C SER A 74 0.66 0.18 -0.36
N ALA A 75 0.62 0.01 0.97
CA ALA A 75 1.08 1.02 1.91
C ALA A 75 2.59 1.28 1.77
N LYS A 76 3.39 0.21 1.67
CA LYS A 76 4.83 0.31 1.41
C LYS A 76 5.10 1.05 0.10
N ALA A 77 4.38 0.72 -0.97
CA ALA A 77 4.58 1.38 -2.26
C ALA A 77 4.32 2.90 -2.19
N LEU A 78 3.31 3.33 -1.43
CA LEU A 78 3.03 4.75 -1.21
C LEU A 78 4.15 5.45 -0.44
N VAL A 79 4.71 4.80 0.59
CA VAL A 79 5.85 5.33 1.36
C VAL A 79 7.11 5.40 0.49
N ASP A 80 7.40 4.34 -0.26
CA ASP A 80 8.54 4.29 -1.18
C ASP A 80 8.43 5.36 -2.26
N ALA A 81 7.21 5.69 -2.71
CA ALA A 81 6.96 6.72 -3.72
C ALA A 81 7.17 8.15 -3.18
N CYS A 82 7.17 8.35 -1.87
CA CYS A 82 7.38 9.67 -1.27
C CYS A 82 8.86 10.07 -1.31
N PRO A 83 9.16 11.36 -1.49
CA PRO A 83 10.53 11.86 -1.38
C PRO A 83 11.07 11.64 0.05
N PRO A 84 12.38 11.42 0.21
CA PRO A 84 13.01 11.30 1.53
C PRO A 84 12.80 12.58 2.33
N ALA A 85 12.54 12.42 3.63
CA ALA A 85 12.43 13.51 4.60
C ALA A 85 13.77 14.23 4.83
#